data_AF-A0AAQ4R0P9-F1
#
_entry.id   AF-A0AAQ4R0P9-F1
#
_cell.length_a   1.000
_cell.length_b   1.000
_cell.length_c   1.000
_cell.angle_alpha   90.00
_cell.angle_beta   90.00
_cell.angle_gamma   90.00
#
_symmetry.space_group_name_H-M   'P 1'
#
loop_
_entity.id
_entity.type
_entity.pdbx_description
1 polymer ?
#
loop_
_entity_poly.entity_id
_entity_poly.type
_entity_poly.pdbx_seq_one_letter_code
_entity_poly.pdbx_strand_id
1 'polypeptide(L)'
;MNSLPGRAALSLVFAGSPGRPAGAVPVDGASLRAVRVCHSGTSRQGSTTTKKRGYDITRNPHLNKGMAFTLEERLQLGIHGLLPPCFLSQDVQVLRVMKSYETRADPLDKYILLMTLQDRNEKLFYRLLTSDIEEFMPIVYTPTVGLACQQYGHAFRRPRGLFITIHDRGHIATMLNSWPEADIKVHTHTHTHTQLLMAGKLNSAALGIAHLLMMAMAKEGISREEAAKRIWMVDSKGLIVKGRGNLNHEKQEFAHDHPHIKTLEEVVATVKPTAIIGVAAVAGAFTEKIIKDMASFNERPIIFALSNPTSKAECTAEQCYQLTEGRGIFASGSPFDKVTMADGRTFVPGQGNNAYVFPGVALGVIACGVRHISDDIFLTTAEAIAGMVTEENLAEGRLYPPLNSIREVSFKIAVKIVNYAYKNNMASLYPEPKDKEAFVLSHIYSPDYDSFALDTYSWPQEAMNVQDV
;
A
#
# COMPACT_ATOMS: atom_id res chain seq x y z
N MET A 1 -24.07 -25.49 -20.50
CA MET A 1 -25.28 -25.88 -19.76
C MET A 1 -24.88 -26.17 -18.32
N ASN A 2 -25.58 -25.54 -17.37
CA ASN A 2 -25.69 -25.85 -15.92
C ASN A 2 -26.00 -24.53 -15.20
N SER A 3 -27.30 -24.22 -15.11
CA SER A 3 -27.81 -23.01 -14.46
C SER A 3 -27.92 -23.24 -12.95
N LEU A 4 -27.18 -22.47 -12.15
CA LEU A 4 -27.41 -22.37 -10.71
C LEU A 4 -28.65 -21.49 -10.44
N PRO A 5 -29.72 -22.01 -9.81
CA PRO A 5 -30.90 -21.23 -9.46
C PRO A 5 -30.74 -20.60 -8.07
N GLY A 6 -30.64 -19.27 -8.00
CA GLY A 6 -30.58 -18.56 -6.72
C GLY A 6 -29.90 -17.21 -6.81
N ARG A 7 -30.68 -16.14 -7.07
CA ARG A 7 -30.19 -14.76 -6.90
C ARG A 7 -30.15 -14.41 -5.42
N ALA A 8 -29.06 -14.79 -4.73
CA ALA A 8 -28.78 -14.28 -3.40
C ALA A 8 -28.67 -12.75 -3.46
N ALA A 9 -29.40 -12.05 -2.59
CA ALA A 9 -29.27 -10.61 -2.44
C ALA A 9 -28.09 -10.32 -1.51
N LEU A 10 -26.98 -9.83 -2.07
CA LEU A 10 -25.88 -9.32 -1.27
C LEU A 10 -26.39 -8.15 -0.42
N SER A 11 -26.23 -8.23 0.90
CA SER A 11 -26.61 -7.17 1.85
C SER A 11 -25.42 -6.82 2.73
N LEU A 12 -25.17 -5.50 2.91
CA LEU A 12 -23.94 -4.94 3.50
C LEU A 12 -24.22 -3.95 4.65
N VAL A 13 -23.31 -3.86 5.64
CA VAL A 13 -23.41 -2.96 6.82
C VAL A 13 -22.03 -2.41 7.26
N PHE A 14 -21.99 -1.13 7.71
CA PHE A 14 -20.81 -0.36 8.21
C PHE A 14 -21.08 0.34 9.57
N ALA A 15 -20.09 0.89 10.31
CA ALA A 15 -20.24 1.53 11.66
C ALA A 15 -19.19 2.65 12.02
N GLY A 16 -19.23 3.27 13.23
CA GLY A 16 -18.20 4.24 13.72
C GLY A 16 -18.45 4.97 15.08
N SER A 17 -17.41 5.41 15.83
CA SER A 17 -17.54 6.18 17.12
C SER A 17 -16.27 6.96 17.62
N PRO A 18 -16.33 7.77 18.72
CA PRO A 18 -15.20 8.47 19.38
C PRO A 18 -14.79 7.88 20.78
N GLY A 19 -13.62 8.24 21.34
CA GLY A 19 -13.15 7.71 22.67
C GLY A 19 -11.95 8.42 23.35
N ARG A 20 -11.36 7.82 24.41
CA ARG A 20 -10.15 8.27 25.18
C ARG A 20 -9.43 7.08 25.93
N PRO A 21 -8.28 7.26 26.67
CA PRO A 21 -7.23 6.23 26.92
C PRO A 21 -7.23 5.58 28.34
N ALA A 22 -6.26 4.73 28.80
CA ALA A 22 -5.44 3.62 28.23
C ALA A 22 -4.54 2.99 29.36
N GLY A 23 -3.97 1.78 29.17
CA GLY A 23 -3.09 1.07 30.14
C GLY A 23 -2.20 -0.04 29.50
N ALA A 24 -1.24 -0.61 30.24
CA ALA A 24 -0.07 -1.40 29.78
C ALA A 24 0.41 -2.39 30.91
N VAL A 25 1.37 -3.34 30.86
CA VAL A 25 2.32 -4.05 29.93
C VAL A 25 2.99 -5.19 30.78
N PRO A 26 3.73 -6.25 30.33
CA PRO A 26 4.29 -6.67 29.01
C PRO A 26 3.64 -8.03 28.52
N VAL A 27 4.08 -8.88 27.57
CA VAL A 27 5.26 -9.09 26.66
C VAL A 27 6.49 -9.89 27.18
N ASP A 28 6.76 -11.11 26.63
CA ASP A 28 8.09 -11.80 26.67
C ASP A 28 8.26 -12.88 25.55
N GLY A 29 9.50 -13.22 25.19
CA GLY A 29 9.93 -14.45 24.50
C GLY A 29 9.76 -14.58 22.96
N ALA A 30 10.83 -14.36 22.18
CA ALA A 30 10.87 -14.67 20.73
C ALA A 30 12.21 -15.24 20.25
N SER A 31 12.21 -16.09 19.22
CA SER A 31 13.42 -16.72 18.64
C SER A 31 13.69 -16.30 17.18
N LEU A 32 14.97 -16.23 16.82
CA LEU A 32 15.44 -15.73 15.52
C LEU A 32 15.20 -16.73 14.38
N ARG A 33 14.77 -16.23 13.21
CA ARG A 33 14.69 -16.99 11.94
C ARG A 33 15.72 -16.48 10.93
N ALA A 34 16.22 -17.37 10.08
CA ALA A 34 17.30 -17.08 9.14
C ALA A 34 16.79 -16.48 7.81
N VAL A 35 17.43 -15.39 7.37
CA VAL A 35 17.15 -14.71 6.09
C VAL A 35 17.70 -15.53 4.91
N ARG A 36 16.88 -15.78 3.88
CA ARG A 36 17.34 -16.39 2.61
C ARG A 36 17.95 -15.33 1.68
N VAL A 37 19.17 -15.57 1.20
CA VAL A 37 19.85 -14.69 0.23
C VAL A 37 19.69 -15.22 -1.20
N CYS A 38 18.71 -14.68 -1.92
CA CYS A 38 18.55 -14.94 -3.36
C CYS A 38 19.55 -14.08 -4.15
N HIS A 39 20.38 -14.74 -4.97
CA HIS A 39 21.35 -14.09 -5.85
C HIS A 39 20.64 -13.48 -7.07
N SER A 40 21.01 -12.27 -7.49
CA SER A 40 20.45 -11.63 -8.69
C SER A 40 21.15 -12.10 -9.96
N GLY A 41 20.34 -12.35 -11.01
CA GLY A 41 20.84 -12.64 -12.36
C GLY A 41 21.28 -11.39 -13.11
N THR A 42 21.94 -11.59 -14.25
CA THR A 42 22.55 -10.53 -15.07
C THR A 42 21.51 -9.64 -15.78
N SER A 43 21.14 -8.53 -15.14
CA SER A 43 20.64 -7.34 -15.84
C SER A 43 21.84 -6.55 -16.42
N ARG A 44 21.62 -5.78 -17.50
CA ARG A 44 22.60 -4.76 -17.91
C ARG A 44 22.52 -3.62 -16.88
N GLN A 45 23.62 -3.34 -16.18
CA GLN A 45 23.70 -2.18 -15.30
C GLN A 45 23.47 -0.91 -16.13
N GLY A 46 22.56 -0.05 -15.67
CA GLY A 46 22.40 1.28 -16.26
C GLY A 46 23.67 2.10 -16.08
N SER A 47 24.02 2.95 -17.05
CA SER A 47 25.10 3.94 -16.90
C SER A 47 24.47 5.28 -16.52
N THR A 48 24.97 5.90 -15.45
CA THR A 48 24.42 7.15 -14.89
C THR A 48 25.49 8.23 -14.84
N THR A 49 25.37 9.23 -15.71
CA THR A 49 26.26 10.41 -15.69
C THR A 49 25.85 11.39 -14.59
N THR A 50 26.82 11.96 -13.87
CA THR A 50 26.57 13.06 -12.91
C THR A 50 27.61 14.17 -13.02
N LYS A 51 27.19 15.41 -12.72
CA LYS A 51 28.08 16.59 -12.63
C LYS A 51 28.71 16.77 -11.23
N LYS A 52 28.17 16.11 -10.20
CA LYS A 52 28.73 16.16 -8.84
C LYS A 52 30.05 15.38 -8.77
N ARG A 53 30.96 15.80 -7.88
CA ARG A 53 32.27 15.17 -7.63
C ARG A 53 32.65 15.30 -6.15
N GLY A 54 33.60 14.50 -5.70
CA GLY A 54 34.12 14.52 -4.35
C GLY A 54 33.04 14.28 -3.30
N TYR A 55 33.17 14.95 -2.16
CA TYR A 55 32.36 14.73 -0.97
C TYR A 55 30.84 14.87 -1.21
N ASP A 56 30.42 15.66 -2.19
CA ASP A 56 29.03 15.83 -2.63
C ASP A 56 28.38 14.52 -3.11
N ILE A 57 29.16 13.61 -3.70
CA ILE A 57 28.68 12.27 -4.08
C ILE A 57 28.31 11.46 -2.84
N THR A 58 29.16 11.46 -1.81
CA THR A 58 28.91 10.69 -0.58
C THR A 58 27.77 11.24 0.28
N ARG A 59 27.36 12.49 0.03
CA ARG A 59 26.26 13.17 0.74
C ARG A 59 24.90 13.03 0.05
N ASN A 60 24.86 12.76 -1.26
CA ASN A 60 23.63 12.63 -2.03
C ASN A 60 23.10 11.17 -2.00
N PRO A 61 21.93 10.87 -1.38
CA PRO A 61 21.41 9.51 -1.29
C PRO A 61 21.07 8.87 -2.65
N HIS A 62 20.78 9.68 -3.66
CA HIS A 62 20.49 9.24 -5.04
C HIS A 62 21.75 8.75 -5.78
N LEU A 63 22.96 9.14 -5.33
CA LEU A 63 24.24 8.80 -5.97
C LEU A 63 25.13 7.90 -5.10
N ASN A 64 24.98 7.95 -3.78
CA ASN A 64 25.91 7.34 -2.84
C ASN A 64 25.75 5.81 -2.74
N LYS A 65 26.69 5.05 -3.34
CA LYS A 65 26.79 3.58 -3.20
C LYS A 65 27.40 3.10 -1.88
N GLY A 66 27.92 3.99 -1.03
CA GLY A 66 28.73 3.63 0.12
C GLY A 66 29.96 2.81 -0.28
N MET A 67 30.18 1.66 0.36
CA MET A 67 31.33 0.80 0.07
C MET A 67 31.21 -0.01 -1.24
N ALA A 68 30.12 0.12 -2.00
CA ALA A 68 29.98 -0.51 -3.33
C ALA A 68 30.57 0.32 -4.49
N PHE A 69 31.01 1.56 -4.27
CA PHE A 69 31.78 2.27 -5.31
C PHE A 69 33.07 1.49 -5.62
N THR A 70 33.29 1.17 -6.89
CA THR A 70 34.51 0.47 -7.36
C THR A 70 35.76 1.35 -7.19
N LEU A 71 36.97 0.79 -7.35
CA LEU A 71 38.19 1.60 -7.31
C LEU A 71 38.20 2.66 -8.43
N GLU A 72 37.79 2.26 -9.64
CA GLU A 72 37.65 3.15 -10.79
C GLU A 72 36.67 4.29 -10.50
N GLU A 73 35.45 3.97 -10.05
CA GLU A 73 34.45 4.99 -9.69
C GLU A 73 34.96 5.93 -8.60
N ARG A 74 35.69 5.41 -7.60
CA ARG A 74 36.27 6.25 -6.54
C ARG A 74 37.30 7.23 -7.06
N LEU A 75 38.07 6.85 -8.08
CA LEU A 75 39.05 7.73 -8.73
C LEU A 75 38.34 8.75 -9.65
N GLN A 76 37.49 8.29 -10.58
CA GLN A 76 36.77 9.15 -11.54
C GLN A 76 35.81 10.16 -10.88
N LEU A 77 35.21 9.79 -9.75
CA LEU A 77 34.34 10.68 -8.95
C LEU A 77 35.12 11.54 -7.94
N GLY A 78 36.43 11.31 -7.73
CA GLY A 78 37.23 12.06 -6.77
C GLY A 78 36.91 11.77 -5.30
N ILE A 79 36.48 10.55 -4.98
CA ILE A 79 36.09 10.10 -3.62
C ILE A 79 37.02 9.02 -3.02
N HIS A 80 38.10 8.67 -3.72
CA HIS A 80 39.17 7.84 -3.15
C HIS A 80 39.73 8.51 -1.88
N GLY A 81 39.99 7.73 -0.83
CA GLY A 81 40.37 8.24 0.49
C GLY A 81 39.21 8.76 1.37
N LEU A 82 38.05 9.13 0.81
CA LEU A 82 36.87 9.54 1.60
C LEU A 82 36.04 8.37 2.14
N LEU A 83 36.39 7.13 1.78
CA LEU A 83 35.69 5.90 2.14
C LEU A 83 36.69 4.84 2.61
N PRO A 84 36.32 3.94 3.54
CA PRO A 84 37.18 2.85 3.99
C PRO A 84 37.75 2.02 2.82
N PRO A 85 38.97 1.46 2.95
CA PRO A 85 39.69 0.75 1.89
C PRO A 85 39.15 -0.69 1.70
N CYS A 86 37.85 -0.84 1.55
CA CYS A 86 37.18 -2.09 1.22
C CYS A 86 36.03 -1.87 0.22
N PHE A 87 35.75 -2.90 -0.56
CA PHE A 87 34.78 -2.90 -1.65
C PHE A 87 33.75 -4.01 -1.35
N LEU A 88 32.47 -3.66 -1.26
CA LEU A 88 31.41 -4.57 -0.79
C LEU A 88 30.27 -4.62 -1.81
N SER A 89 29.80 -5.82 -2.16
CA SER A 89 28.57 -5.97 -2.96
C SER A 89 27.36 -5.39 -2.23
N GLN A 90 26.28 -5.13 -2.98
CA GLN A 90 25.05 -4.59 -2.39
C GLN A 90 24.46 -5.54 -1.34
N ASP A 91 24.53 -6.85 -1.55
CA ASP A 91 24.02 -7.86 -0.61
C ASP A 91 24.83 -7.91 0.70
N VAL A 92 26.14 -7.70 0.64
CA VAL A 92 26.98 -7.56 1.86
C VAL A 92 26.65 -6.27 2.61
N GLN A 93 26.21 -5.21 1.91
CA GLN A 93 25.68 -4.01 2.57
C GLN A 93 24.28 -4.25 3.17
N VAL A 94 23.40 -5.02 2.50
CA VAL A 94 22.10 -5.46 3.05
C VAL A 94 22.31 -6.24 4.34
N LEU A 95 23.19 -7.24 4.34
CA LEU A 95 23.53 -8.05 5.53
C LEU A 95 24.05 -7.18 6.71
N ARG A 96 24.81 -6.12 6.43
CA ARG A 96 25.27 -5.17 7.46
C ARG A 96 24.13 -4.32 8.04
N VAL A 97 23.14 -3.94 7.24
CA VAL A 97 21.92 -3.29 7.76
C VAL A 97 21.08 -4.28 8.55
N MET A 98 20.89 -5.51 8.06
CA MET A 98 20.11 -6.56 8.75
C MET A 98 20.60 -6.79 10.17
N LYS A 99 21.91 -7.00 10.37
CA LYS A 99 22.49 -7.15 11.73
C LYS A 99 22.26 -5.91 12.62
N SER A 100 22.13 -4.72 12.03
CA SER A 100 21.83 -3.47 12.75
C SER A 100 20.32 -3.30 13.04
N TYR A 101 19.48 -3.97 12.28
CA TYR A 101 18.02 -3.96 12.39
C TYR A 101 17.52 -5.05 13.35
N GLU A 102 18.12 -6.24 13.30
CA GLU A 102 17.90 -7.37 14.22
C GLU A 102 18.26 -7.03 15.68
N THR A 103 19.23 -6.13 15.89
CA THR A 103 19.64 -5.64 17.23
C THR A 103 18.69 -4.58 17.81
N ARG A 104 17.59 -4.23 17.11
CA ARG A 104 16.59 -3.25 17.57
C ARG A 104 15.28 -3.95 17.88
N ALA A 105 14.91 -3.94 19.16
CA ALA A 105 13.61 -4.46 19.61
C ALA A 105 12.45 -3.50 19.28
N ASP A 106 12.67 -2.19 19.42
CA ASP A 106 11.61 -1.19 19.25
C ASP A 106 11.32 -0.86 17.76
N PRO A 107 10.04 -0.83 17.33
CA PRO A 107 9.66 -0.48 15.96
C PRO A 107 10.02 0.95 15.53
N LEU A 108 10.03 1.94 16.44
CA LEU A 108 10.40 3.31 16.09
C LEU A 108 11.92 3.42 15.87
N ASP A 109 12.74 2.72 16.65
CA ASP A 109 14.18 2.58 16.44
C ASP A 109 14.51 1.87 15.12
N LYS A 110 13.74 0.81 14.78
CA LYS A 110 13.76 0.17 13.45
C LYS A 110 13.41 1.16 12.34
N TYR A 111 12.33 1.95 12.50
CA TYR A 111 11.94 3.00 11.55
C TYR A 111 13.03 4.06 11.38
N ILE A 112 13.59 4.59 12.47
CA ILE A 112 14.66 5.59 12.44
C ILE A 112 15.89 5.05 11.70
N LEU A 113 16.27 3.79 11.90
CA LEU A 113 17.34 3.14 11.14
C LEU A 113 17.04 3.11 9.63
N LEU A 114 15.84 2.68 9.23
CA LEU A 114 15.43 2.59 7.82
C LEU A 114 15.33 3.98 7.16
N MET A 115 14.79 4.99 7.85
CA MET A 115 14.74 6.35 7.32
C MET A 115 16.14 6.96 7.19
N THR A 116 17.04 6.69 8.15
CA THR A 116 18.46 7.11 8.10
C THR A 116 19.23 6.38 6.98
N LEU A 117 18.85 5.15 6.63
CA LEU A 117 19.38 4.46 5.46
C LEU A 117 18.95 5.16 4.16
N GLN A 118 17.65 5.47 4.02
CA GLN A 118 17.11 6.20 2.86
C GLN A 118 17.77 7.58 2.69
N ASP A 119 17.99 8.30 3.79
CA ASP A 119 18.71 9.59 3.83
C ASP A 119 20.20 9.51 3.42
N ARG A 120 20.74 8.29 3.28
CA ARG A 120 22.17 8.02 3.02
C ARG A 120 22.43 7.32 1.69
N ASN A 121 21.59 6.38 1.29
CA ASN A 121 21.75 5.53 0.11
C ASN A 121 20.39 4.92 -0.27
N GLU A 122 19.76 5.50 -1.28
CA GLU A 122 18.40 5.17 -1.73
C GLU A 122 18.31 3.77 -2.36
N LYS A 123 19.27 3.42 -3.21
CA LYS A 123 19.35 2.10 -3.87
C LYS A 123 19.43 0.97 -2.85
N LEU A 124 20.25 1.12 -1.80
CA LEU A 124 20.34 0.15 -0.71
C LEU A 124 19.08 0.11 0.17
N PHE A 125 18.41 1.25 0.39
CA PHE A 125 17.11 1.30 1.08
C PHE A 125 16.07 0.46 0.34
N TYR A 126 15.85 0.70 -0.95
CA TYR A 126 14.88 -0.07 -1.72
C TYR A 126 15.31 -1.52 -1.98
N ARG A 127 16.61 -1.82 -2.10
CA ARG A 127 17.10 -3.22 -2.14
C ARG A 127 16.75 -3.98 -0.87
N LEU A 128 16.85 -3.34 0.29
CA LEU A 128 16.45 -3.92 1.58
C LEU A 128 14.93 -4.09 1.66
N LEU A 129 14.14 -3.04 1.39
CA LEU A 129 12.68 -3.14 1.40
C LEU A 129 12.13 -4.23 0.45
N THR A 130 12.84 -4.51 -0.65
CA THR A 130 12.48 -5.54 -1.62
C THR A 130 13.14 -6.89 -1.41
N SER A 131 13.95 -7.08 -0.35
CA SER A 131 14.42 -8.42 0.04
C SER A 131 13.44 -9.14 0.98
N ASP A 132 12.70 -8.39 1.81
CA ASP A 132 11.58 -8.93 2.61
C ASP A 132 10.52 -7.83 2.86
N ILE A 133 9.56 -7.70 1.94
CA ILE A 133 8.52 -6.68 2.05
C ILE A 133 7.51 -6.96 3.18
N GLU A 134 7.42 -8.21 3.64
CA GLU A 134 6.50 -8.61 4.73
C GLU A 134 7.05 -8.17 6.10
N GLU A 135 8.37 -8.24 6.34
CA GLU A 135 9.01 -7.67 7.54
C GLU A 135 9.09 -6.13 7.49
N PHE A 136 9.44 -5.51 6.36
CA PHE A 136 9.74 -4.06 6.35
C PHE A 136 8.53 -3.16 6.11
N MET A 137 7.48 -3.59 5.40
CA MET A 137 6.32 -2.73 5.16
C MET A 137 5.62 -2.29 6.46
N PRO A 138 5.43 -3.14 7.50
CA PRO A 138 4.88 -2.71 8.79
C PRO A 138 5.73 -1.67 9.53
N ILE A 139 7.03 -1.55 9.21
CA ILE A 139 7.93 -0.54 9.79
C ILE A 139 7.89 0.77 8.99
N VAL A 140 8.06 0.74 7.67
CA VAL A 140 8.09 1.99 6.87
C VAL A 140 6.70 2.57 6.57
N TYR A 141 5.64 1.80 6.83
CA TYR A 141 4.26 2.16 6.60
C TYR A 141 3.40 1.86 7.86
N THR A 142 2.11 1.56 7.70
CA THR A 142 1.21 1.19 8.80
C THR A 142 1.62 -0.14 9.45
N PRO A 143 1.67 -0.25 10.79
CA PRO A 143 1.25 0.75 11.78
C PRO A 143 2.35 1.75 12.19
N THR A 144 3.63 1.41 12.04
CA THR A 144 4.75 2.09 12.71
C THR A 144 4.93 3.55 12.29
N VAL A 145 4.64 3.90 11.03
CA VAL A 145 4.66 5.30 10.56
C VAL A 145 3.71 6.21 11.36
N GLY A 146 2.61 5.66 11.90
CA GLY A 146 1.70 6.41 12.77
C GLY A 146 2.34 6.80 14.11
N LEU A 147 3.10 5.89 14.73
CA LEU A 147 3.89 6.15 15.93
C LEU A 147 5.01 7.16 15.63
N ALA A 148 5.71 7.00 14.50
CA ALA A 148 6.74 7.92 14.06
C ALA A 148 6.22 9.34 13.79
N CYS A 149 4.98 9.49 13.31
CA CYS A 149 4.34 10.79 13.16
C CYS A 149 3.86 11.37 14.50
N GLN A 150 3.38 10.55 15.45
CA GLN A 150 3.06 11.01 16.81
C GLN A 150 4.31 11.51 17.55
N GLN A 151 5.46 10.87 17.32
CA GLN A 151 6.75 11.25 17.90
C GLN A 151 7.68 11.97 16.90
N TYR A 152 7.12 12.69 15.91
CA TYR A 152 7.91 13.19 14.76
C TYR A 152 9.09 14.08 15.17
N GLY A 153 8.94 14.92 16.20
CA GLY A 153 10.04 15.73 16.73
C GLY A 153 11.22 14.93 17.31
N HIS A 154 10.98 13.71 17.78
CA HIS A 154 12.03 12.78 18.22
C HIS A 154 12.57 11.93 17.05
N ALA A 155 11.70 11.54 16.12
CA ALA A 155 12.05 10.72 14.95
C ALA A 155 12.76 11.51 13.83
N PHE A 156 12.70 12.84 13.83
CA PHE A 156 13.27 13.72 12.82
C PHE A 156 14.79 13.56 12.68
N ARG A 157 15.32 13.45 11.45
CA ARG A 157 16.76 13.32 11.16
C ARG A 157 17.21 14.27 10.07
N ARG A 158 16.60 14.19 8.88
CA ARG A 158 16.67 15.20 7.82
C ARG A 158 15.24 15.59 7.40
N PRO A 159 15.03 16.84 6.94
CA PRO A 159 13.76 17.20 6.31
C PRO A 159 13.58 16.41 5.00
N ARG A 160 12.39 15.87 4.78
CA ARG A 160 11.98 15.27 3.50
C ARG A 160 10.54 15.69 3.19
N GLY A 161 10.27 15.92 1.91
CA GLY A 161 9.07 16.61 1.46
C GLY A 161 9.16 18.13 1.67
N LEU A 162 8.14 18.85 1.23
CA LEU A 162 8.04 20.30 1.29
C LEU A 162 6.93 20.71 2.28
N PHE A 163 7.26 21.58 3.23
CA PHE A 163 6.31 22.08 4.22
C PHE A 163 5.71 23.40 3.73
N ILE A 164 4.41 23.39 3.39
CA ILE A 164 3.66 24.56 2.93
C ILE A 164 2.62 24.93 3.98
N THR A 165 2.57 26.19 4.39
CA THR A 165 1.64 26.72 5.40
C THR A 165 0.55 27.58 4.77
N ILE A 166 -0.44 27.98 5.57
CA ILE A 166 -1.46 28.95 5.16
C ILE A 166 -0.90 30.36 4.91
N HIS A 167 0.30 30.66 5.44
CA HIS A 167 0.96 31.95 5.30
C HIS A 167 1.72 32.08 3.97
N ASP A 168 2.06 30.96 3.32
CA ASP A 168 2.74 30.92 2.02
C ASP A 168 1.81 31.16 0.82
N ARG A 169 0.59 31.66 1.08
CA ARG A 169 -0.43 31.93 0.05
C ARG A 169 0.07 33.02 -0.92
N GLY A 170 0.39 32.59 -2.14
CA GLY A 170 0.98 33.45 -3.18
C GLY A 170 2.46 33.15 -3.46
N HIS A 171 3.13 32.38 -2.59
CA HIS A 171 4.56 32.08 -2.67
C HIS A 171 4.88 30.62 -2.98
N ILE A 172 3.87 29.74 -3.10
CA ILE A 172 4.00 28.29 -3.36
C ILE A 172 4.95 27.97 -4.53
N ALA A 173 4.89 28.73 -5.63
CA ALA A 173 5.79 28.52 -6.78
C ALA A 173 7.27 28.71 -6.41
N THR A 174 7.59 29.69 -5.56
CA THR A 174 8.96 29.91 -5.04
C THR A 174 9.39 28.77 -4.10
N MET A 175 8.46 28.19 -3.32
CA MET A 175 8.73 27.02 -2.49
C MET A 175 9.02 25.77 -3.34
N LEU A 176 8.27 25.55 -4.42
CA LEU A 176 8.51 24.44 -5.35
C LEU A 176 9.90 24.55 -6.02
N ASN A 177 10.33 25.76 -6.38
CA ASN A 177 11.69 26.04 -6.89
C ASN A 177 12.81 25.75 -5.86
N SER A 178 12.48 25.47 -4.59
CA SER A 178 13.44 25.07 -3.55
C SER A 178 13.62 23.55 -3.45
N TRP A 179 12.84 22.77 -4.20
CA TRP A 179 13.01 21.31 -4.31
C TRP A 179 14.11 20.98 -5.34
N PRO A 180 15.01 20.00 -5.07
CA PRO A 180 16.17 19.76 -5.93
C PRO A 180 15.85 19.07 -7.26
N GLU A 181 14.73 18.36 -7.35
CA GLU A 181 14.33 17.59 -8.55
C GLU A 181 13.27 18.31 -9.38
N ALA A 182 13.53 18.52 -10.67
CA ALA A 182 12.60 19.24 -11.55
C ALA A 182 11.47 18.35 -12.12
N ASP A 183 11.71 17.04 -12.28
CA ASP A 183 10.77 16.10 -12.92
C ASP A 183 9.88 15.38 -11.89
N ILE A 184 9.01 16.15 -11.23
CA ILE A 184 8.10 15.64 -10.18
C ILE A 184 6.83 15.05 -10.82
N LYS A 185 6.83 13.73 -11.06
CA LYS A 185 5.68 13.00 -11.64
C LYS A 185 4.60 12.59 -10.64
N VAL A 186 4.91 12.59 -9.34
CA VAL A 186 3.97 12.24 -8.25
C VAL A 186 4.18 13.18 -7.08
N HIS A 187 3.09 13.61 -6.45
CA HIS A 187 3.13 14.22 -5.13
C HIS A 187 2.04 13.62 -4.24
N THR A 188 2.31 13.53 -2.94
CA THR A 188 1.32 13.17 -1.91
C THR A 188 1.28 14.28 -0.88
N HIS A 189 0.11 14.83 -0.60
CA HIS A 189 -0.07 15.92 0.35
C HIS A 189 -1.00 15.53 1.50
N THR A 190 -0.87 16.18 2.66
CA THR A 190 -1.75 16.00 3.81
C THR A 190 -1.81 17.28 4.63
N HIS A 191 -2.88 17.47 5.41
CA HIS A 191 -3.08 18.64 6.26
C HIS A 191 -3.08 18.24 7.73
N THR A 192 -2.16 18.82 8.51
CA THR A 192 -1.86 18.46 9.92
C THR A 192 -3.02 18.62 10.90
N HIS A 193 -4.06 19.37 10.55
CA HIS A 193 -5.31 19.48 11.33
C HIS A 193 -6.28 18.32 11.12
N THR A 194 -6.03 17.44 10.14
CA THR A 194 -6.69 16.13 10.04
C THR A 194 -6.03 15.23 11.07
N GLN A 195 -6.78 14.70 12.04
CA GLN A 195 -6.21 13.84 13.09
C GLN A 195 -5.42 12.69 12.46
N LEU A 196 -4.15 12.57 12.82
CA LEU A 196 -3.21 11.72 12.10
C LEU A 196 -3.38 10.25 12.46
N LEU A 197 -4.21 9.59 11.65
CA LEU A 197 -4.30 8.14 11.49
C LEU A 197 -4.39 7.85 9.99
N MET A 198 -3.94 6.68 9.55
CA MET A 198 -4.22 6.17 8.19
C MET A 198 -5.67 5.65 8.10
N ALA A 199 -6.61 6.54 8.42
CA ALA A 199 -8.05 6.37 8.31
C ALA A 199 -8.66 7.75 8.06
N GLY A 200 -9.31 7.93 6.91
CA GLY A 200 -10.07 9.15 6.62
C GLY A 200 -11.25 9.32 7.58
N LYS A 201 -11.98 10.45 7.46
CA LYS A 201 -13.28 10.61 8.15
C LYS A 201 -14.13 9.37 7.85
N LEU A 202 -14.52 8.60 8.87
CA LEU A 202 -15.03 7.21 8.76
C LEU A 202 -16.11 7.02 7.68
N ASN A 203 -16.96 8.04 7.48
CA ASN A 203 -17.95 8.08 6.40
C ASN A 203 -17.36 7.86 4.98
N SER A 204 -16.21 8.47 4.68
CA SER A 204 -15.61 8.49 3.33
C SER A 204 -15.12 7.11 2.85
N ALA A 205 -14.61 6.28 3.76
CA ALA A 205 -14.22 4.91 3.42
C ALA A 205 -15.44 4.05 3.10
N ALA A 206 -16.49 4.11 3.95
CA ALA A 206 -17.75 3.40 3.71
C ALA A 206 -18.43 3.83 2.40
N LEU A 207 -18.50 5.13 2.15
CA LEU A 207 -19.11 5.70 0.93
C LEU A 207 -18.32 5.33 -0.33
N GLY A 208 -16.98 5.44 -0.32
CA GLY A 208 -16.15 5.05 -1.47
C GLY A 208 -16.24 3.55 -1.80
N ILE A 209 -16.22 2.69 -0.78
CA ILE A 209 -16.45 1.24 -0.96
C ILE A 209 -17.85 0.99 -1.53
N ALA A 210 -18.89 1.64 -0.99
CA ALA A 210 -20.26 1.48 -1.45
C ALA A 210 -20.47 1.97 -2.90
N HIS A 211 -19.90 3.11 -3.28
CA HIS A 211 -19.96 3.62 -4.65
C HIS A 211 -19.27 2.67 -5.64
N LEU A 212 -18.08 2.15 -5.31
CA LEU A 212 -17.37 1.20 -6.17
C LEU A 212 -18.11 -0.16 -6.28
N LEU A 213 -18.75 -0.62 -5.19
CA LEU A 213 -19.62 -1.81 -5.20
C LEU A 213 -20.88 -1.61 -6.03
N MET A 214 -21.49 -0.42 -6.04
CA MET A 214 -22.59 -0.12 -6.96
C MET A 214 -22.14 -0.10 -8.42
N MET A 215 -20.91 0.37 -8.72
CA MET A 215 -20.36 0.29 -10.08
C MET A 215 -20.09 -1.16 -10.51
N ALA A 216 -19.60 -2.02 -9.60
CA ALA A 216 -19.45 -3.45 -9.86
C ALA A 216 -20.82 -4.12 -10.14
N MET A 217 -21.82 -3.89 -9.28
CA MET A 217 -23.19 -4.38 -9.50
C MET A 217 -23.82 -3.84 -10.80
N ALA A 218 -23.55 -2.59 -11.18
CA ALA A 218 -24.00 -2.01 -12.44
C ALA A 218 -23.34 -2.66 -13.67
N LYS A 219 -22.06 -3.05 -13.56
CA LYS A 219 -21.33 -3.82 -14.58
C LYS A 219 -21.89 -5.24 -14.76
N GLU A 220 -22.50 -5.81 -13.72
CA GLU A 220 -23.28 -7.06 -13.77
C GLU A 220 -24.74 -6.87 -14.25
N GLY A 221 -25.16 -5.63 -14.55
CA GLY A 221 -26.49 -5.30 -15.09
C GLY A 221 -27.57 -5.01 -14.04
N ILE A 222 -27.20 -4.76 -12.78
CA ILE A 222 -28.12 -4.30 -11.72
C ILE A 222 -28.27 -2.77 -11.82
N SER A 223 -29.50 -2.22 -11.76
CA SER A 223 -29.67 -0.76 -11.79
C SER A 223 -29.09 -0.10 -10.53
N ARG A 224 -28.68 1.18 -10.62
CA ARG A 224 -28.06 1.90 -9.48
C ARG A 224 -28.99 1.95 -8.27
N GLU A 225 -30.29 2.08 -8.48
CA GLU A 225 -31.32 2.11 -7.43
C GLU A 225 -31.45 0.74 -6.73
N GLU A 226 -31.29 -0.35 -7.48
CA GLU A 226 -31.34 -1.73 -6.95
C GLU A 226 -30.01 -2.14 -6.29
N ALA A 227 -28.88 -1.60 -6.76
CA ALA A 227 -27.58 -1.69 -6.11
C ALA A 227 -27.54 -0.88 -4.79
N ALA A 228 -28.18 0.29 -4.73
CA ALA A 228 -28.27 1.10 -3.51
C ALA A 228 -29.07 0.39 -2.41
N LYS A 229 -30.22 -0.23 -2.73
CA LYS A 229 -31.05 -1.02 -1.80
C LYS A 229 -30.31 -2.17 -1.08
N ARG A 230 -29.18 -2.61 -1.65
CA ARG A 230 -28.34 -3.71 -1.14
C ARG A 230 -27.31 -3.24 -0.11
N ILE A 231 -27.08 -1.94 -0.01
CA ILE A 231 -26.04 -1.37 0.85
C ILE A 231 -26.68 -0.59 1.99
N TRP A 232 -26.60 -1.12 3.21
CA TRP A 232 -27.06 -0.47 4.43
C TRP A 232 -25.86 0.14 5.15
N MET A 233 -26.10 1.21 5.91
CA MET A 233 -25.04 1.93 6.63
C MET A 233 -25.48 2.29 8.04
N VAL A 234 -24.61 2.06 9.03
CA VAL A 234 -24.77 2.55 10.41
C VAL A 234 -23.66 3.57 10.64
N ASP A 235 -23.94 4.60 11.43
CA ASP A 235 -22.91 5.50 11.95
C ASP A 235 -23.07 5.66 13.46
N SER A 236 -22.36 6.61 14.07
CA SER A 236 -22.43 6.86 15.53
C SER A 236 -23.80 7.29 16.05
N LYS A 237 -24.82 7.39 15.18
CA LYS A 237 -26.22 7.66 15.54
C LYS A 237 -27.15 6.47 15.25
N GLY A 238 -26.63 5.31 14.84
CA GLY A 238 -27.42 4.15 14.43
C GLY A 238 -27.62 4.06 12.91
N LEU A 239 -28.62 3.30 12.48
CA LEU A 239 -28.92 3.01 11.07
C LEU A 239 -29.24 4.30 10.29
N ILE A 240 -28.79 4.37 9.04
CA ILE A 240 -29.11 5.44 8.09
C ILE A 240 -30.40 5.06 7.36
N VAL A 241 -31.44 5.87 7.55
CA VAL A 241 -32.80 5.66 7.05
C VAL A 241 -33.43 6.99 6.63
N LYS A 242 -34.49 6.94 5.82
CA LYS A 242 -35.23 8.14 5.39
C LYS A 242 -35.79 8.92 6.58
N GLY A 243 -35.88 10.25 6.43
CA GLY A 243 -36.32 11.16 7.50
C GLY A 243 -35.36 11.33 8.67
N ARG A 244 -34.26 10.56 8.76
CA ARG A 244 -33.28 10.71 9.85
C ARG A 244 -32.53 12.05 9.73
N GLY A 245 -32.57 12.87 10.77
CA GLY A 245 -31.83 14.13 10.82
C GLY A 245 -30.31 13.94 10.80
N ASN A 246 -29.57 14.96 10.32
CA ASN A 246 -28.11 14.96 10.17
C ASN A 246 -27.54 13.94 9.15
N LEU A 247 -28.21 13.76 8.01
CA LEU A 247 -27.62 13.09 6.84
C LEU A 247 -27.11 14.13 5.84
N ASN A 248 -25.84 14.03 5.45
CA ASN A 248 -25.33 14.76 4.28
C ASN A 248 -25.82 14.08 2.98
N HIS A 249 -25.74 14.80 1.86
CA HIS A 249 -26.22 14.34 0.54
C HIS A 249 -25.74 12.92 0.18
N GLU A 250 -24.45 12.63 0.38
CA GLU A 250 -23.83 11.32 0.13
C GLU A 250 -24.51 10.17 0.89
N LYS A 251 -24.96 10.41 2.13
CA LYS A 251 -25.66 9.40 2.95
C LYS A 251 -27.15 9.27 2.61
N GLN A 252 -27.73 10.21 1.87
CA GLN A 252 -29.14 10.14 1.48
C GLN A 252 -29.37 9.10 0.36
N GLU A 253 -28.34 8.81 -0.44
CA GLU A 253 -28.36 7.73 -1.44
C GLU A 253 -28.55 6.33 -0.82
N PHE A 254 -28.05 6.13 0.41
CA PHE A 254 -28.15 4.88 1.17
C PHE A 254 -29.20 4.94 2.30
N ALA A 255 -30.11 5.93 2.25
CA ALA A 255 -31.17 6.10 3.24
C ALA A 255 -32.40 5.26 2.87
N HIS A 256 -32.51 4.07 3.48
CA HIS A 256 -33.62 3.14 3.25
C HIS A 256 -34.90 3.55 3.97
N ASP A 257 -36.03 3.11 3.44
CA ASP A 257 -37.34 3.33 4.06
C ASP A 257 -37.57 2.25 5.12
N HIS A 258 -37.11 2.51 6.34
CA HIS A 258 -37.03 1.53 7.42
C HIS A 258 -37.08 2.23 8.80
N PRO A 259 -37.65 1.60 9.83
CA PRO A 259 -37.55 2.09 11.21
C PRO A 259 -36.08 2.34 11.63
N HIS A 260 -35.85 3.42 12.38
CA HIS A 260 -34.50 3.78 12.81
C HIS A 260 -34.01 2.91 13.98
N ILE A 261 -33.14 1.95 13.66
CA ILE A 261 -32.45 1.10 14.62
C ILE A 261 -31.21 1.80 15.18
N LYS A 262 -30.93 1.64 16.49
CA LYS A 262 -29.79 2.27 17.18
C LYS A 262 -28.55 1.40 17.29
N THR A 263 -28.70 0.09 17.50
CA THR A 263 -27.57 -0.81 17.82
C THR A 263 -27.14 -1.64 16.60
N LEU A 264 -25.84 -1.94 16.50
CA LEU A 264 -25.31 -2.73 15.37
C LEU A 264 -25.84 -4.18 15.38
N GLU A 265 -26.01 -4.79 16.57
CA GLU A 265 -26.52 -6.16 16.72
C GLU A 265 -27.97 -6.28 16.21
N GLU A 266 -28.80 -5.28 16.51
CA GLU A 266 -30.20 -5.20 16.06
C GLU A 266 -30.30 -4.92 14.55
N VAL A 267 -29.38 -4.11 13.99
CA VAL A 267 -29.27 -3.95 12.53
C VAL A 267 -28.90 -5.28 11.87
N VAL A 268 -27.87 -5.97 12.37
CA VAL A 268 -27.43 -7.27 11.82
C VAL A 268 -28.54 -8.31 11.89
N ALA A 269 -29.24 -8.42 13.02
CA ALA A 269 -30.36 -9.35 13.19
C ALA A 269 -31.58 -9.03 12.30
N THR A 270 -31.81 -7.75 11.97
CA THR A 270 -32.94 -7.30 11.13
C THR A 270 -32.63 -7.39 9.63
N VAL A 271 -31.49 -6.84 9.21
CA VAL A 271 -31.06 -6.79 7.79
C VAL A 271 -30.58 -8.17 7.31
N LYS A 272 -30.07 -9.01 8.21
CA LYS A 272 -29.46 -10.32 7.94
C LYS A 272 -28.44 -10.26 6.79
N PRO A 273 -27.40 -9.41 6.91
CA PRO A 273 -26.48 -9.17 5.81
C PRO A 273 -25.66 -10.40 5.47
N THR A 274 -25.25 -10.49 4.20
CA THR A 274 -24.32 -11.52 3.70
C THR A 274 -22.87 -11.15 3.97
N ALA A 275 -22.61 -9.85 4.10
CA ALA A 275 -21.29 -9.28 4.31
C ALA A 275 -21.34 -8.13 5.32
N ILE A 276 -20.38 -8.04 6.22
CA ILE A 276 -20.25 -6.94 7.19
C ILE A 276 -18.85 -6.32 7.06
N ILE A 277 -18.78 -4.99 6.91
CA ILE A 277 -17.53 -4.27 6.60
C ILE A 277 -17.28 -3.16 7.63
N GLY A 278 -16.29 -3.41 8.47
CA GLY A 278 -15.82 -2.51 9.51
C GLY A 278 -14.82 -1.50 8.95
N VAL A 279 -15.15 -0.22 9.05
CA VAL A 279 -14.26 0.93 8.81
C VAL A 279 -14.39 1.94 9.96
N ALA A 280 -14.72 1.43 11.15
CA ALA A 280 -15.31 2.16 12.25
C ALA A 280 -14.30 2.77 13.24
N ALA A 281 -13.05 2.28 13.24
CA ALA A 281 -12.07 2.43 14.31
C ALA A 281 -12.61 2.06 15.72
N VAL A 282 -13.64 1.19 15.78
CA VAL A 282 -14.25 0.69 17.01
C VAL A 282 -13.79 -0.75 17.21
N ALA A 283 -12.82 -0.92 18.10
CA ALA A 283 -12.30 -2.23 18.48
C ALA A 283 -13.42 -3.10 19.07
N GLY A 284 -13.53 -4.35 18.62
CA GLY A 284 -14.54 -5.29 19.13
C GLY A 284 -15.99 -4.96 18.73
N ALA A 285 -16.22 -4.09 17.73
CA ALA A 285 -17.57 -3.77 17.24
C ALA A 285 -18.31 -4.98 16.65
N PHE A 286 -17.60 -5.98 16.14
CA PHE A 286 -18.18 -7.26 15.73
C PHE A 286 -18.12 -8.20 16.93
N THR A 287 -19.13 -8.07 17.79
CA THR A 287 -19.30 -8.88 18.99
C THR A 287 -19.42 -10.37 18.65
N GLU A 288 -19.19 -11.23 19.63
CA GLU A 288 -19.43 -12.68 19.49
C GLU A 288 -20.84 -12.97 18.95
N LYS A 289 -21.84 -12.21 19.42
CA LYS A 289 -23.22 -12.31 18.93
C LYS A 289 -23.32 -11.96 17.45
N ILE A 290 -22.76 -10.82 17.00
CA ILE A 290 -22.76 -10.43 15.58
C ILE A 290 -22.11 -11.51 14.70
N ILE A 291 -20.98 -12.07 15.13
CA ILE A 291 -20.26 -13.09 14.33
C ILE A 291 -21.07 -14.40 14.25
N LYS A 292 -21.68 -14.84 15.35
CA LYS A 292 -22.59 -16.00 15.37
C LYS A 292 -23.89 -15.77 14.59
N ASP A 293 -24.49 -14.59 14.70
CA ASP A 293 -25.65 -14.17 13.91
C ASP A 293 -25.32 -14.29 12.40
N MET A 294 -24.22 -13.67 11.96
CA MET A 294 -23.72 -13.75 10.58
C MET A 294 -23.51 -15.21 10.12
N ALA A 295 -22.95 -16.07 10.97
CA ALA A 295 -22.73 -17.49 10.71
C ALA A 295 -23.99 -18.35 10.70
N SER A 296 -25.10 -17.84 11.26
CA SER A 296 -26.43 -18.48 11.23
C SER A 296 -27.26 -18.06 10.02
N PHE A 297 -27.04 -16.86 9.49
CA PHE A 297 -27.74 -16.36 8.30
C PHE A 297 -27.08 -16.84 6.99
N ASN A 298 -25.78 -17.14 7.03
CA ASN A 298 -24.98 -17.42 5.84
C ASN A 298 -24.17 -18.72 6.02
N GLU A 299 -24.09 -19.51 4.95
CA GLU A 299 -23.19 -20.67 4.90
C GLU A 299 -21.72 -20.23 5.08
N ARG A 300 -21.30 -19.18 4.35
CA ARG A 300 -19.97 -18.55 4.43
C ARG A 300 -20.10 -17.02 4.59
N PRO A 301 -20.24 -16.49 5.81
CA PRO A 301 -20.39 -15.04 6.02
C PRO A 301 -19.10 -14.28 5.68
N ILE A 302 -19.22 -13.13 5.01
CA ILE A 302 -18.09 -12.25 4.73
C ILE A 302 -17.94 -11.25 5.89
N ILE A 303 -16.77 -11.20 6.52
CA ILE A 303 -16.50 -10.40 7.73
C ILE A 303 -15.18 -9.63 7.53
N PHE A 304 -15.27 -8.35 7.21
CA PHE A 304 -14.09 -7.51 6.94
C PHE A 304 -13.84 -6.53 8.09
N ALA A 305 -12.73 -6.65 8.80
CA ALA A 305 -12.31 -5.76 9.89
C ALA A 305 -11.23 -4.78 9.40
N LEU A 306 -11.61 -3.80 8.57
CA LEU A 306 -10.68 -2.94 7.81
C LEU A 306 -10.09 -1.79 8.63
N SER A 307 -10.48 -1.63 9.90
CA SER A 307 -9.93 -0.60 10.77
C SER A 307 -8.46 -0.82 11.14
N ASN A 308 -7.74 0.29 11.27
CA ASN A 308 -6.31 0.36 11.53
C ASN A 308 -6.00 1.21 12.78
N PRO A 309 -4.94 0.91 13.56
CA PRO A 309 -4.11 -0.32 13.52
C PRO A 309 -4.88 -1.54 14.07
N THR A 310 -4.23 -2.70 14.24
CA THR A 310 -4.84 -3.95 14.73
C THR A 310 -5.65 -3.78 16.04
N SER A 311 -5.21 -2.90 16.95
CA SER A 311 -5.94 -2.56 18.19
C SER A 311 -7.23 -1.75 17.99
N LYS A 312 -7.63 -1.51 16.73
CA LYS A 312 -8.89 -0.87 16.29
C LYS A 312 -9.73 -1.76 15.37
N ALA A 313 -9.29 -2.97 15.06
CA ALA A 313 -10.04 -3.93 14.26
C ALA A 313 -11.36 -4.33 14.94
N GLU A 314 -12.42 -4.45 14.15
CA GLU A 314 -13.77 -4.73 14.63
C GLU A 314 -13.90 -6.13 15.26
N CYS A 315 -13.10 -7.10 14.83
CA CYS A 315 -12.79 -8.35 15.52
C CYS A 315 -11.43 -8.89 15.05
N THR A 316 -10.91 -9.93 15.72
CA THR A 316 -9.70 -10.63 15.26
C THR A 316 -10.01 -11.72 14.23
N ALA A 317 -9.02 -12.10 13.43
CA ALA A 317 -9.12 -13.26 12.54
C ALA A 317 -9.47 -14.55 13.30
N GLU A 318 -8.89 -14.73 14.49
CA GLU A 318 -9.15 -15.87 15.37
C GLU A 318 -10.63 -15.91 15.83
N GLN A 319 -11.17 -14.78 16.32
CA GLN A 319 -12.58 -14.67 16.69
C GLN A 319 -13.48 -14.99 15.50
N CYS A 320 -13.17 -14.47 14.30
CA CYS A 320 -13.93 -14.77 13.10
C CYS A 320 -13.92 -16.28 12.79
N TYR A 321 -12.76 -16.93 12.71
CA TYR A 321 -12.71 -18.34 12.33
C TYR A 321 -13.27 -19.27 13.41
N GLN A 322 -13.00 -19.03 14.70
CA GLN A 322 -13.55 -19.85 15.79
C GLN A 322 -15.08 -19.77 15.87
N LEU A 323 -15.64 -18.55 15.83
CA LEU A 323 -17.09 -18.32 16.01
C LEU A 323 -17.92 -18.60 14.74
N THR A 324 -17.28 -18.81 13.60
CA THR A 324 -17.91 -19.23 12.34
C THR A 324 -17.57 -20.67 11.94
N GLU A 325 -16.96 -21.47 12.83
CA GLU A 325 -16.56 -22.87 12.56
C GLU A 325 -15.62 -23.01 11.33
N GLY A 326 -14.80 -21.98 11.07
CA GLY A 326 -13.93 -21.89 9.90
C GLY A 326 -14.68 -21.72 8.57
N ARG A 327 -15.95 -21.29 8.60
CA ARG A 327 -16.75 -20.98 7.40
C ARG A 327 -16.66 -19.52 6.96
N GLY A 328 -16.36 -18.63 7.90
CA GLY A 328 -16.25 -17.19 7.67
C GLY A 328 -15.14 -16.80 6.69
N ILE A 329 -15.44 -15.83 5.85
CA ILE A 329 -14.56 -15.25 4.84
C ILE A 329 -14.01 -13.94 5.41
N PHE A 330 -12.77 -13.96 5.91
CA PHE A 330 -12.19 -12.86 6.68
C PHE A 330 -11.13 -12.05 5.91
N ALA A 331 -11.15 -10.73 6.08
CA ALA A 331 -10.03 -9.86 5.73
C ALA A 331 -9.92 -8.68 6.71
N SER A 332 -8.72 -8.12 6.85
CA SER A 332 -8.45 -7.04 7.80
C SER A 332 -7.61 -5.91 7.24
N GLY A 333 -7.71 -4.72 7.83
CA GLY A 333 -6.93 -3.54 7.41
C GLY A 333 -5.46 -3.65 7.83
N SER A 334 -5.24 -4.17 9.05
CA SER A 334 -3.93 -4.49 9.62
C SER A 334 -3.66 -6.01 9.56
N PRO A 335 -2.39 -6.45 9.60
CA PRO A 335 -2.06 -7.87 9.61
C PRO A 335 -2.53 -8.58 10.89
N PHE A 336 -2.83 -9.86 10.74
CA PHE A 336 -3.03 -10.85 11.81
C PHE A 336 -2.22 -12.11 11.47
N ASP A 337 -1.85 -12.86 12.49
CA ASP A 337 -1.16 -14.14 12.34
C ASP A 337 -2.05 -15.25 11.72
N LYS A 338 -1.41 -16.36 11.35
CA LYS A 338 -2.10 -17.56 10.88
C LYS A 338 -2.94 -18.18 12.00
N VAL A 339 -4.15 -18.62 11.69
CA VAL A 339 -5.07 -19.25 12.65
C VAL A 339 -5.22 -20.73 12.31
N THR A 340 -4.72 -21.60 13.17
CA THR A 340 -4.95 -23.05 13.09
C THR A 340 -6.14 -23.44 13.98
N MET A 341 -7.11 -24.13 13.40
CA MET A 341 -8.31 -24.60 14.10
C MET A 341 -8.12 -25.99 14.70
N ALA A 342 -8.99 -26.37 15.64
CA ALA A 342 -8.93 -27.64 16.35
C ALA A 342 -9.13 -28.89 15.46
N ASP A 343 -9.64 -28.72 14.24
CA ASP A 343 -9.77 -29.76 13.21
C ASP A 343 -8.54 -29.87 12.29
N GLY A 344 -7.50 -29.06 12.53
CA GLY A 344 -6.26 -29.03 11.75
C GLY A 344 -6.27 -28.08 10.55
N ARG A 345 -7.40 -27.46 10.19
CA ARG A 345 -7.42 -26.42 9.13
C ARG A 345 -6.61 -25.21 9.58
N THR A 346 -5.77 -24.68 8.69
CA THR A 346 -4.98 -23.45 8.96
C THR A 346 -5.32 -22.38 7.94
N PHE A 347 -5.81 -21.25 8.44
CA PHE A 347 -6.17 -20.08 7.65
C PHE A 347 -5.09 -19.00 7.73
N VAL A 348 -4.89 -18.27 6.63
CA VAL A 348 -4.02 -17.10 6.57
C VAL A 348 -4.87 -15.88 6.22
N PRO A 349 -5.22 -15.00 7.17
CA PRO A 349 -6.12 -13.88 6.92
C PRO A 349 -5.53 -12.90 5.91
N GLY A 350 -6.33 -12.52 4.90
CA GLY A 350 -5.91 -11.56 3.88
C GLY A 350 -5.93 -10.11 4.36
N GLN A 351 -4.87 -9.34 4.08
CA GLN A 351 -4.84 -7.92 4.42
C GLN A 351 -5.41 -7.05 3.28
N GLY A 352 -6.55 -6.41 3.50
CA GLY A 352 -7.17 -5.42 2.61
C GLY A 352 -6.45 -4.08 2.64
N ASN A 353 -5.18 -4.07 2.21
CA ASN A 353 -4.31 -2.90 2.27
C ASN A 353 -4.33 -2.09 0.96
N ASN A 354 -4.46 -0.77 1.05
CA ASN A 354 -4.35 0.15 -0.08
C ASN A 354 -3.04 -0.01 -0.88
N ALA A 355 -1.99 -0.60 -0.28
CA ALA A 355 -0.75 -0.98 -0.93
C ALA A 355 -0.94 -1.87 -2.18
N TYR A 356 -2.02 -2.66 -2.28
CA TYR A 356 -2.34 -3.41 -3.51
C TYR A 356 -2.82 -2.50 -4.66
N VAL A 357 -3.29 -1.29 -4.36
CA VAL A 357 -3.93 -0.38 -5.33
C VAL A 357 -3.00 0.75 -5.75
N PHE A 358 -2.54 1.58 -4.81
CA PHE A 358 -1.91 2.85 -5.17
C PHE A 358 -0.59 2.75 -5.96
N PRO A 359 0.31 1.76 -5.75
CA PRO A 359 1.56 1.68 -6.52
C PRO A 359 1.30 1.31 -7.99
N GLY A 360 0.41 0.35 -8.24
CA GLY A 360 0.02 -0.05 -9.60
C GLY A 360 -0.78 1.03 -10.32
N VAL A 361 -1.70 1.71 -9.61
CA VAL A 361 -2.44 2.86 -10.16
C VAL A 361 -1.50 4.00 -10.53
N ALA A 362 -0.60 4.39 -9.62
CA ALA A 362 0.38 5.44 -9.89
C ALA A 362 1.27 5.07 -11.09
N LEU A 363 1.87 3.87 -11.10
CA LEU A 363 2.72 3.42 -12.21
C LEU A 363 1.99 3.45 -13.56
N GLY A 364 0.75 2.95 -13.64
CA GLY A 364 -0.04 2.97 -14.87
C GLY A 364 -0.40 4.40 -15.33
N VAL A 365 -0.84 5.25 -14.40
CA VAL A 365 -1.20 6.66 -14.65
C VAL A 365 -0.01 7.47 -15.14
N ILE A 366 1.16 7.31 -14.52
CA ILE A 366 2.42 7.98 -14.92
C ILE A 366 2.85 7.49 -16.30
N ALA A 367 2.90 6.17 -16.51
CA ALA A 367 3.49 5.57 -17.71
C ALA A 367 2.76 5.96 -19.00
N CYS A 368 1.42 6.08 -19.00
CA CYS A 368 0.66 6.54 -20.19
C CYS A 368 0.13 7.98 -20.09
N GLY A 369 0.48 8.71 -19.03
CA GLY A 369 0.09 10.11 -18.84
C GLY A 369 -1.42 10.31 -18.75
N VAL A 370 -2.11 9.55 -17.89
CA VAL A 370 -3.56 9.72 -17.67
C VAL A 370 -3.82 11.08 -17.00
N ARG A 371 -4.65 11.91 -17.64
CA ARG A 371 -4.92 13.29 -17.16
C ARG A 371 -5.88 13.36 -15.97
N HIS A 372 -6.84 12.45 -15.91
CA HIS A 372 -7.86 12.38 -14.86
C HIS A 372 -8.11 10.91 -14.51
N ILE A 373 -8.08 10.58 -13.20
CA ILE A 373 -8.34 9.23 -12.71
C ILE A 373 -9.84 9.11 -12.46
N SER A 374 -10.53 8.22 -13.20
CA SER A 374 -11.95 7.90 -12.99
C SER A 374 -12.11 6.68 -12.07
N ASP A 375 -13.32 6.50 -11.53
CA ASP A 375 -13.65 5.34 -10.69
C ASP A 375 -13.54 4.01 -11.45
N ASP A 376 -13.70 4.02 -12.78
CA ASP A 376 -13.46 2.85 -13.64
C ASP A 376 -12.01 2.33 -13.57
N ILE A 377 -11.03 3.21 -13.31
CA ILE A 377 -9.64 2.79 -13.10
C ILE A 377 -9.54 1.99 -11.80
N PHE A 378 -10.18 2.46 -10.72
CA PHE A 378 -10.21 1.74 -9.45
C PHE A 378 -10.98 0.41 -9.55
N LEU A 379 -12.10 0.36 -10.30
CA LEU A 379 -12.82 -0.88 -10.57
C LEU A 379 -11.98 -1.87 -11.41
N THR A 380 -11.33 -1.36 -12.46
CA THR A 380 -10.41 -2.15 -13.32
C THR A 380 -9.24 -2.71 -12.52
N THR A 381 -8.73 -1.96 -11.54
CA THR A 381 -7.69 -2.40 -10.58
C THR A 381 -8.22 -3.43 -9.59
N ALA A 382 -9.41 -3.26 -9.01
CA ALA A 382 -10.02 -4.25 -8.13
C ALA A 382 -10.19 -5.61 -8.84
N GLU A 383 -10.68 -5.59 -10.08
CA GLU A 383 -10.75 -6.77 -10.94
C GLU A 383 -9.38 -7.36 -11.32
N ALA A 384 -8.32 -6.54 -11.36
CA ALA A 384 -6.97 -7.03 -11.59
C ALA A 384 -6.44 -7.79 -10.36
N ILE A 385 -6.63 -7.23 -9.17
CA ILE A 385 -6.22 -7.83 -7.90
C ILE A 385 -6.97 -9.15 -7.66
N ALA A 386 -8.30 -9.15 -7.84
CA ALA A 386 -9.12 -10.36 -7.71
C ALA A 386 -8.71 -11.45 -8.71
N GLY A 387 -8.46 -11.08 -9.98
CA GLY A 387 -7.97 -11.99 -11.02
C GLY A 387 -6.52 -12.48 -10.84
N MET A 388 -5.85 -12.10 -9.75
CA MET A 388 -4.51 -12.60 -9.37
C MET A 388 -4.52 -13.45 -8.10
N VAL A 389 -5.67 -13.67 -7.47
CA VAL A 389 -5.82 -14.61 -6.34
C VAL A 389 -5.97 -16.02 -6.89
N THR A 390 -5.14 -16.97 -6.45
CA THR A 390 -5.24 -18.38 -6.89
C THR A 390 -6.24 -19.18 -6.06
N GLU A 391 -6.73 -20.30 -6.57
CA GLU A 391 -7.54 -21.25 -5.78
C GLU A 391 -6.81 -21.73 -4.51
N GLU A 392 -5.48 -21.83 -4.54
CA GLU A 392 -4.66 -22.15 -3.38
C GLU A 392 -4.71 -21.02 -2.33
N ASN A 393 -4.72 -19.76 -2.77
CA ASN A 393 -4.91 -18.61 -1.88
C ASN A 393 -6.32 -18.63 -1.26
N LEU A 394 -7.36 -18.91 -2.06
CA LEU A 394 -8.74 -19.03 -1.58
C LEU A 394 -8.90 -20.20 -0.58
N ALA A 395 -8.20 -21.31 -0.81
CA ALA A 395 -8.16 -22.48 0.09
C ALA A 395 -7.43 -22.18 1.42
N GLU A 396 -6.37 -21.36 1.41
CA GLU A 396 -5.77 -20.80 2.64
C GLU A 396 -6.66 -19.72 3.32
N GLY A 397 -7.80 -19.33 2.72
CA GLY A 397 -8.69 -18.28 3.23
C GLY A 397 -8.24 -16.85 2.90
N ARG A 398 -7.28 -16.66 1.99
CA ARG A 398 -6.82 -15.34 1.53
C ARG A 398 -7.74 -14.80 0.44
N LEU A 399 -8.03 -13.50 0.51
CA LEU A 399 -8.80 -12.76 -0.49
C LEU A 399 -7.95 -11.79 -1.33
N TYR A 400 -6.63 -11.84 -1.13
CA TYR A 400 -5.63 -11.00 -1.80
C TYR A 400 -4.41 -11.87 -2.13
N PRO A 401 -3.65 -11.55 -3.19
CA PRO A 401 -2.39 -12.24 -3.48
C PRO A 401 -1.40 -12.14 -2.30
N PRO A 402 -0.40 -13.03 -2.18
CA PRO A 402 0.64 -12.92 -1.15
C PRO A 402 1.41 -11.59 -1.27
N LEU A 403 1.76 -10.95 -0.13
CA LEU A 403 2.36 -9.61 -0.15
C LEU A 403 3.75 -9.59 -0.79
N ASN A 404 4.52 -10.67 -0.69
CA ASN A 404 5.77 -10.84 -1.45
C ASN A 404 5.62 -10.67 -2.99
N SER A 405 4.42 -10.86 -3.55
CA SER A 405 4.11 -10.65 -4.98
C SER A 405 3.72 -9.20 -5.34
N ILE A 406 3.67 -8.28 -4.37
CA ILE A 406 3.11 -6.92 -4.52
C ILE A 406 3.68 -6.11 -5.70
N ARG A 407 4.96 -6.33 -6.07
CA ARG A 407 5.59 -5.69 -7.24
C ARG A 407 5.03 -6.21 -8.57
N GLU A 408 4.79 -7.51 -8.67
CA GLU A 408 4.20 -8.14 -9.84
C GLU A 408 2.71 -7.77 -9.97
N VAL A 409 1.98 -7.74 -8.85
CA VAL A 409 0.61 -7.23 -8.78
C VAL A 409 0.55 -5.78 -9.26
N SER A 410 1.44 -4.91 -8.77
CA SER A 410 1.52 -3.51 -9.19
C SER A 410 1.85 -3.36 -10.68
N PHE A 411 2.75 -4.19 -11.21
CA PHE A 411 3.07 -4.24 -12.64
C PHE A 411 1.86 -4.64 -13.49
N LYS A 412 1.18 -5.74 -13.15
CA LYS A 412 0.00 -6.23 -13.88
C LYS A 412 -1.17 -5.23 -13.83
N ILE A 413 -1.38 -4.56 -12.69
CA ILE A 413 -2.32 -3.43 -12.56
C ILE A 413 -1.94 -2.31 -13.52
N ALA A 414 -0.68 -1.86 -13.51
CA ALA A 414 -0.23 -0.78 -14.37
C ALA A 414 -0.40 -1.12 -15.87
N VAL A 415 -0.07 -2.35 -16.29
CA VAL A 415 -0.32 -2.83 -17.66
C VAL A 415 -1.82 -2.83 -18.00
N LYS A 416 -2.69 -3.28 -17.09
CA LYS A 416 -4.16 -3.26 -17.32
C LYS A 416 -4.70 -1.83 -17.43
N ILE A 417 -4.18 -0.90 -16.62
CA ILE A 417 -4.52 0.53 -16.68
C ILE A 417 -4.02 1.17 -17.98
N VAL A 418 -2.80 0.90 -18.41
CA VAL A 418 -2.27 1.41 -19.69
C VAL A 418 -3.12 0.91 -20.87
N ASN A 419 -3.50 -0.37 -20.88
CA ASN A 419 -4.43 -0.91 -21.90
C ASN A 419 -5.80 -0.22 -21.84
N TYR A 420 -6.38 -0.03 -20.65
CA TYR A 420 -7.64 0.67 -20.47
C TYR A 420 -7.56 2.14 -20.92
N ALA A 421 -6.46 2.83 -20.60
CA ALA A 421 -6.28 4.25 -20.89
C ALA A 421 -6.14 4.54 -22.40
N TYR A 422 -5.41 3.72 -23.15
CA TYR A 422 -5.39 3.83 -24.62
C TYR A 422 -6.74 3.47 -25.23
N LYS A 423 -7.36 2.36 -24.83
CA LYS A 423 -8.67 1.91 -25.34
C LYS A 423 -9.78 2.97 -25.18
N ASN A 424 -9.74 3.75 -24.10
CA ASN A 424 -10.76 4.77 -23.80
C ASN A 424 -10.27 6.22 -24.07
N ASN A 425 -9.17 6.40 -24.80
CA ASN A 425 -8.60 7.72 -25.15
C ASN A 425 -8.26 8.63 -23.94
N MET A 426 -7.92 8.03 -22.79
CA MET A 426 -7.53 8.74 -21.56
C MET A 426 -6.00 8.93 -21.43
N ALA A 427 -5.22 8.14 -22.16
CA ALA A 427 -3.76 8.29 -22.24
C ALA A 427 -3.38 9.57 -22.99
N SER A 428 -2.28 10.20 -22.59
CA SER A 428 -1.74 11.39 -23.28
C SER A 428 -0.28 11.30 -23.70
N LEU A 429 0.41 10.20 -23.38
CA LEU A 429 1.64 9.82 -24.08
C LEU A 429 1.30 9.26 -25.47
N TYR A 430 2.05 9.68 -26.50
CA TYR A 430 1.94 9.15 -27.87
C TYR A 430 3.34 9.08 -28.51
N PRO A 431 3.58 8.16 -29.48
CA PRO A 431 2.66 7.14 -29.98
C PRO A 431 2.38 6.03 -28.96
N GLU A 432 1.30 5.28 -29.17
CA GLU A 432 0.94 4.15 -28.32
C GLU A 432 2.03 3.04 -28.38
N PRO A 433 2.51 2.54 -27.22
CA PRO A 433 3.46 1.43 -27.18
C PRO A 433 2.89 0.15 -27.80
N LYS A 434 3.64 -0.43 -28.74
CA LYS A 434 3.33 -1.73 -29.38
C LYS A 434 3.30 -2.85 -28.35
N ASP A 435 4.36 -2.93 -27.54
CA ASP A 435 4.45 -3.77 -26.37
C ASP A 435 4.24 -2.89 -25.13
N LYS A 436 3.17 -3.16 -24.37
CA LYS A 436 2.81 -2.41 -23.16
C LYS A 436 3.44 -3.00 -21.90
N GLU A 437 3.84 -4.27 -21.94
CA GLU A 437 4.50 -4.95 -20.82
C GLU A 437 5.96 -4.51 -20.73
N ALA A 438 6.73 -4.63 -21.83
CA ALA A 438 8.10 -4.10 -21.89
C ALA A 438 8.15 -2.58 -21.63
N PHE A 439 7.14 -1.84 -22.12
CA PHE A 439 7.01 -0.41 -21.86
C PHE A 439 6.82 -0.09 -20.36
N VAL A 440 5.88 -0.75 -19.67
CA VAL A 440 5.69 -0.53 -18.23
C VAL A 440 6.91 -1.03 -17.42
N LEU A 441 7.53 -2.16 -17.81
CA LEU A 441 8.77 -2.64 -17.18
C LEU A 441 9.89 -1.60 -17.26
N SER A 442 10.05 -0.90 -18.39
CA SER A 442 11.06 0.16 -18.55
C SER A 442 10.83 1.41 -17.66
N HIS A 443 9.65 1.54 -17.04
CA HIS A 443 9.33 2.60 -16.08
C HIS A 443 9.48 2.17 -14.61
N ILE A 444 9.77 0.89 -14.33
CA ILE A 444 9.92 0.39 -12.96
C ILE A 444 11.34 0.68 -12.46
N TYR A 445 11.44 1.35 -11.31
CA TYR A 445 12.69 1.59 -10.61
C TYR A 445 13.42 0.29 -10.26
N SER A 446 14.70 0.18 -10.69
CA SER A 446 15.60 -0.87 -10.22
C SER A 446 16.35 -0.44 -8.96
N PRO A 447 16.39 -1.26 -7.90
CA PRO A 447 17.22 -1.02 -6.72
C PRO A 447 18.71 -1.34 -6.96
N ASP A 448 19.08 -1.96 -8.09
CA ASP A 448 20.47 -2.30 -8.43
C ASP A 448 21.28 -1.02 -8.68
N TYR A 449 22.54 -0.96 -8.21
CA TYR A 449 23.39 0.21 -8.42
C TYR A 449 23.73 0.43 -9.91
N ASP A 450 23.39 1.61 -10.44
CA ASP A 450 23.79 2.07 -11.77
C ASP A 450 25.29 2.44 -11.77
N SER A 451 26.00 2.20 -12.87
CA SER A 451 27.44 2.49 -12.99
C SER A 451 27.72 3.99 -13.14
N PHE A 452 28.77 4.47 -12.46
CA PHE A 452 29.38 5.79 -12.70
C PHE A 452 30.68 5.72 -13.49
N ALA A 453 31.11 4.52 -13.92
CA ALA A 453 32.23 4.38 -14.84
C ALA A 453 31.93 5.08 -16.17
N LEU A 454 32.92 5.77 -16.73
CA LEU A 454 32.75 6.47 -18.00
C LEU A 454 32.51 5.49 -19.15
N ASP A 455 31.39 5.66 -19.87
CA ASP A 455 31.12 4.94 -21.12
C ASP A 455 32.13 5.37 -22.17
N THR A 456 33.16 4.52 -22.36
CA THR A 456 34.36 4.83 -23.14
C THR A 456 34.44 3.91 -24.34
N TYR A 457 34.32 4.52 -25.52
CA TYR A 457 34.43 3.84 -26.81
C TYR A 457 35.45 4.58 -27.69
N SER A 458 36.23 3.82 -28.47
CA SER A 458 37.17 4.39 -29.42
C SER A 458 36.49 4.70 -30.75
N TRP A 459 36.89 5.81 -31.37
CA TRP A 459 36.56 6.10 -32.78
C TRP A 459 37.55 5.36 -33.70
N PRO A 460 37.29 5.26 -35.02
CA PRO A 460 38.27 4.75 -35.97
C PRO A 460 39.60 5.49 -35.84
N GLN A 461 40.72 4.76 -35.82
CA GLN A 461 42.04 5.30 -35.43
C GLN A 461 42.46 6.53 -36.26
N GLU A 462 42.18 6.51 -37.57
CA GLU A 462 42.44 7.63 -38.49
C GLU A 462 41.77 8.94 -38.05
N ALA A 463 40.58 8.87 -37.45
CA ALA A 463 39.82 10.00 -36.93
C ALA A 463 40.18 10.37 -35.47
N MET A 464 41.05 9.58 -34.81
CA MET A 464 41.62 9.89 -33.49
C MET A 464 43.04 10.46 -33.55
N ASN A 465 43.64 10.53 -34.74
CA ASN A 465 44.97 11.11 -34.92
C ASN A 465 44.95 12.60 -34.58
N VAL A 466 45.69 12.98 -33.53
CA VAL A 466 45.96 14.39 -33.21
C VAL A 466 46.90 14.95 -34.28
N GLN A 467 46.61 16.16 -34.77
CA GLN A 467 47.52 16.87 -35.67
C GLN A 467 48.67 17.46 -34.85
N ASP A 468 49.90 17.28 -35.31
CA ASP A 468 51.05 18.06 -34.82
C ASP A 468 50.90 19.51 -35.29
N VAL A 469 50.97 20.47 -34.36
CA VAL A 469 50.75 21.92 -34.57
C VAL A 469 51.92 22.73 -33.99
#